data_AF-A0A8X6WY59-F1
#
_entry.id   AF-A0A8X6WY59-F1
#
_cell.length_a   1.000
_cell.length_b   1.000
_cell.length_c   1.000
_cell.angle_alpha   90.00
_cell.angle_beta   90.00
_cell.angle_gamma   90.00
#
_symmetry.space_group_name_H-M   'P 1'
#
loop_
_entity.id
_entity.type
_entity.pdbx_description
1 polymer ?
#
loop_
_entity_poly.entity_id
_entity_poly.type
_entity_poly.pdbx_seq_one_letter_code
_entity_poly.pdbx_strand_id
1 'polypeptide(L)'
;WIASSDIYDFASDVNSRALALGLAGSKWNNYLPPLEKLFSAMNFYVQTGIITGTIDVEGNDEEQNVYLFGEKVRYLGEASSVKGTDFLHVLGHISKNGRFVHVIKVSIANVVEKLIFGFACSLIGDMKSITDTKSVLKNLSDKDKDENDIEAIFHAD
;
A
#
# COMPACT_ATOMS: atom_id res chain seq x y z
N TRP A 1 13.09 2.20 -23.89
CA TRP A 1 12.36 2.47 -22.65
C TRP A 1 10.97 1.87 -22.72
N ILE A 2 10.56 1.12 -21.69
CA ILE A 2 9.23 0.54 -21.52
C ILE A 2 8.73 0.97 -20.14
N ALA A 3 7.44 1.33 -20.04
CA ALA A 3 6.82 1.69 -18.78
C ALA A 3 5.46 1.00 -18.62
N SER A 4 5.12 0.60 -17.40
CA SER A 4 3.77 0.17 -17.02
C SER A 4 3.34 0.92 -15.76
N SER A 5 2.02 1.04 -15.58
CA SER A 5 1.48 1.64 -14.38
C SER A 5 0.10 1.09 -14.05
N ASP A 6 -0.13 0.88 -12.75
CA ASP A 6 -1.37 0.39 -12.17
C ASP A 6 -1.89 1.41 -11.15
N ILE A 7 -3.21 1.62 -11.13
CA ILE A 7 -3.88 2.57 -10.23
C ILE A 7 -4.74 1.80 -9.25
N TYR A 8 -4.72 2.20 -7.98
CA TYR A 8 -5.56 1.64 -6.92
C TYR A 8 -6.12 2.75 -6.04
N ASP A 9 -7.45 2.83 -5.94
CA ASP A 9 -8.18 3.83 -5.17
C ASP A 9 -8.58 3.25 -3.81
N PHE A 10 -8.24 3.95 -2.72
CA PHE A 10 -8.39 3.41 -1.37
C PHE A 10 -9.84 3.42 -0.89
N ALA A 11 -10.70 4.24 -1.50
CA ALA A 11 -12.10 4.31 -1.14
C ALA A 11 -12.94 3.29 -1.93
N SER A 12 -12.61 3.02 -3.20
CA SER A 12 -13.38 2.10 -4.04
C SER A 12 -12.82 0.68 -4.10
N ASP A 13 -11.50 0.50 -4.06
CA ASP A 13 -10.87 -0.80 -4.34
C ASP A 13 -10.53 -1.59 -3.06
N VAL A 14 -10.83 -0.98 -1.90
CA VAL A 14 -10.67 -1.62 -0.59
C VAL A 14 -11.57 -2.85 -0.49
N ASN A 15 -10.99 -3.96 -0.01
CA ASN A 15 -11.75 -5.18 0.16
C ASN A 15 -12.81 -5.02 1.27
N SER A 16 -14.07 -5.38 0.98
CA SER A 16 -15.20 -5.24 1.91
C SER A 16 -15.02 -6.04 3.21
N ARG A 17 -14.35 -7.19 3.17
CA ARG A 17 -14.04 -7.99 4.35
C ARG A 17 -12.99 -7.31 5.21
N ALA A 18 -11.92 -6.77 4.62
CA ALA A 18 -10.91 -6.01 5.34
C ALA A 18 -11.53 -4.77 6.01
N LEU A 19 -12.38 -4.04 5.28
CA LEU A 19 -13.13 -2.91 5.79
C LEU A 19 -14.00 -3.30 6.99
N ALA A 20 -14.79 -4.36 6.86
CA ALA A 20 -15.66 -4.84 7.94
C ALA A 20 -14.88 -5.22 9.21
N LEU A 21 -13.71 -5.83 9.06
CA LEU A 21 -12.87 -6.23 10.20
C LEU A 21 -12.21 -5.03 10.89
N GLY A 22 -11.66 -4.08 10.13
CA GLY A 22 -11.08 -2.86 10.70
C GLY A 22 -12.13 -2.00 11.41
N LEU A 23 -13.34 -1.96 10.86
CA LEU A 23 -14.50 -1.33 11.50
C LEU A 23 -14.89 -2.06 12.79
N ALA A 24 -15.11 -3.37 12.73
CA ALA A 24 -15.53 -4.17 13.89
C ALA A 24 -14.52 -4.16 15.06
N GLY A 25 -13.23 -3.97 14.78
CA GLY A 25 -12.19 -3.83 15.80
C GLY A 25 -12.24 -2.51 16.57
N SER A 26 -12.98 -1.51 16.09
CA SER A 26 -12.93 -0.15 16.62
C SER A 26 -13.97 0.12 17.70
N LYS A 27 -13.59 0.92 18.70
CA LYS A 27 -14.53 1.49 19.66
C LYS A 27 -15.11 2.79 19.12
N TRP A 28 -16.32 2.75 18.61
CA TRP A 28 -17.02 3.95 18.13
C TRP A 28 -17.67 4.70 19.28
N ASN A 29 -17.72 6.03 19.16
CA ASN A 29 -18.48 6.88 20.07
C ASN A 29 -19.99 6.93 19.73
N ASN A 30 -20.36 6.40 18.56
CA ASN A 30 -21.71 6.44 18.00
C ASN A 30 -22.25 5.01 17.83
N TYR A 31 -23.57 4.89 17.64
CA TYR A 31 -24.23 3.62 17.35
C TYR A 31 -23.81 3.01 16.00
N LEU A 32 -23.40 3.85 15.04
CA LEU A 32 -22.94 3.44 13.71
C LEU A 32 -21.49 3.88 13.47
N PRO A 33 -20.74 3.14 12.63
CA PRO A 33 -19.39 3.54 12.25
C PRO A 33 -19.42 4.91 11.53
N PRO A 34 -18.47 5.80 11.81
CA PRO A 34 -18.37 7.10 11.15
C PRO A 34 -17.76 6.99 9.74
N LEU A 35 -18.49 6.38 8.81
CA LEU A 35 -18.03 6.05 7.45
C LEU A 35 -17.61 7.28 6.63
N GLU A 36 -18.31 8.40 6.78
CA GLU A 36 -17.96 9.65 6.08
C GLU A 36 -16.55 10.12 6.45
N LYS A 37 -16.22 10.11 7.75
CA LYS A 37 -14.88 10.43 8.24
C LYS A 37 -13.85 9.45 7.71
N LEU A 38 -14.19 8.16 7.65
CA LEU A 38 -13.30 7.14 7.10
C LEU A 38 -13.02 7.39 5.61
N PHE A 39 -14.04 7.55 4.77
CA PHE A 39 -13.85 7.75 3.33
C PHE A 39 -13.20 9.09 2.99
N SER A 40 -13.45 10.15 3.77
CA SER A 40 -12.74 11.42 3.62
C SER A 40 -11.24 11.28 3.95
N ALA A 41 -10.91 10.49 4.98
CA ALA A 41 -9.54 10.18 5.35
C ALA A 41 -8.88 9.20 4.36
N MET A 42 -9.64 8.33 3.70
CA MET A 42 -9.14 7.38 2.68
C MET A 42 -9.25 7.92 1.26
N ASN A 43 -9.46 9.22 1.06
CA ASN A 43 -9.54 9.83 -0.27
C ASN A 43 -8.14 9.95 -0.91
N PHE A 44 -7.49 8.81 -1.08
CA PHE A 44 -6.18 8.62 -1.65
C PHE A 44 -6.31 7.66 -2.83
N TYR A 45 -5.51 7.90 -3.86
CA TYR A 45 -5.17 6.87 -4.81
C TYR A 45 -3.65 6.69 -4.85
N VAL A 46 -3.23 5.48 -5.12
CA VAL A 46 -1.85 5.16 -5.43
C VAL A 46 -1.74 4.78 -6.89
N GLN A 47 -0.64 5.18 -7.49
CA GLN A 47 -0.24 4.76 -8.82
C GLN A 47 1.13 4.11 -8.70
N THR A 48 1.21 2.80 -8.90
CA THR A 48 2.47 2.06 -8.96
C THR A 48 2.93 1.93 -10.40
N GLY A 49 4.22 1.77 -10.63
CA GLY A 49 4.72 1.55 -11.97
C GLY A 49 6.16 1.10 -12.04
N ILE A 50 6.53 0.62 -13.22
CA ILE A 50 7.87 0.19 -13.56
C ILE A 50 8.38 0.96 -14.76
N ILE A 51 9.69 1.19 -14.80
CA ILE A 51 10.39 1.75 -15.93
C ILE A 51 11.60 0.86 -16.20
N THR A 52 11.71 0.36 -17.43
CA THR A 52 12.85 -0.42 -17.88
C THR A 52 13.48 0.18 -19.13
N GLY A 53 14.81 0.10 -19.22
CA GLY A 53 15.55 0.66 -20.34
C GLY A 53 17.05 0.54 -20.13
N THR A 54 17.80 1.19 -21.00
CA THR A 54 19.25 1.32 -20.88
C THR A 54 19.61 2.74 -20.50
N ILE A 55 20.65 2.89 -19.69
CA ILE A 55 21.28 4.17 -19.38
C ILE A 55 22.74 4.14 -19.82
N ASP A 56 23.23 5.28 -20.30
CA ASP A 56 24.65 5.54 -20.46
C ASP A 56 25.18 6.12 -19.15
N VAL A 57 26.25 5.52 -18.63
CA VAL A 57 26.92 6.00 -17.42
C VAL A 57 28.29 6.52 -17.82
N GLU A 58 28.58 7.78 -17.50
CA GLU A 58 29.87 8.38 -17.80
C GLU A 58 31.02 7.54 -17.22
N GLY A 59 32.01 7.20 -18.06
CA GLY A 59 33.13 6.33 -17.69
C GLY A 59 32.85 4.83 -17.82
N ASN A 60 31.69 4.45 -18.37
CA ASN A 60 31.37 3.08 -18.76
C ASN A 60 31.11 3.01 -20.27
N ASP A 61 31.86 2.17 -20.96
CA ASP A 61 31.74 2.00 -22.42
C ASP A 61 30.55 1.10 -22.81
N GLU A 62 29.88 0.47 -21.85
CA GLU A 62 28.72 -0.42 -22.06
C GLU A 62 27.42 0.18 -21.51
N GLU A 63 26.38 0.21 -22.33
CA GLU A 63 25.00 0.53 -21.93
C GLU A 63 24.54 -0.36 -20.76
N GLN A 64 24.04 0.25 -19.70
CA GLN A 64 23.58 -0.47 -18.50
C GLN A 64 22.07 -0.64 -18.52
N ASN A 65 21.60 -1.88 -18.36
CA ASN A 65 20.17 -2.14 -18.19
C ASN A 65 19.72 -1.70 -16.79
N VAL A 66 18.63 -0.95 -16.74
CA VAL A 66 18.03 -0.46 -15.51
C VAL A 66 16.60 -0.95 -15.39
N TYR A 67 16.26 -1.35 -14.17
CA TYR A 67 14.91 -1.65 -13.74
C TYR A 67 14.57 -0.73 -12.56
N LEU A 68 13.69 0.24 -12.79
CA LEU A 68 13.17 1.12 -11.75
C LEU A 68 11.71 0.74 -11.46
N PHE A 69 11.34 0.82 -10.20
CA PHE A 69 9.95 0.73 -9.78
C PHE A 69 9.68 1.76 -8.71
N GLY A 70 8.42 2.14 -8.58
CA GLY A 70 8.02 3.08 -7.55
C GLY A 70 6.53 3.28 -7.51
N GLU A 71 6.13 4.17 -6.61
CA GLU A 71 4.75 4.60 -6.46
C GLU A 71 4.63 6.10 -6.37
N LYS A 72 3.43 6.56 -6.70
CA LYS A 72 2.96 7.90 -6.46
C LYS A 72 1.65 7.81 -5.68
N VAL A 73 1.68 8.23 -4.43
CA VAL A 73 0.47 8.39 -3.61
C VAL A 73 -0.04 9.81 -3.77
N ARG A 74 -1.33 9.97 -4.10
CA ARG A 74 -1.98 11.28 -4.18
C ARG A 74 -3.19 11.31 -3.26
N TYR A 75 -3.20 12.32 -2.41
CA TYR A 75 -4.36 12.68 -1.60
C TYR A 75 -5.26 13.64 -2.37
N LEU A 76 -6.55 13.34 -2.42
CA LEU A 76 -7.59 14.12 -3.11
C LEU A 76 -8.55 14.82 -2.14
N GLY A 77 -8.42 14.59 -0.83
CA GLY A 77 -9.26 15.19 0.20
C GLY A 77 -8.68 16.46 0.84
N GLU A 78 -9.32 16.90 1.93
CA GLU A 78 -8.85 18.03 2.73
C GLU A 78 -7.80 17.60 3.76
N ALA A 79 -6.70 18.34 3.90
CA ALA A 79 -5.60 17.97 4.82
C ALA A 79 -6.06 17.79 6.29
N SER A 80 -7.18 18.42 6.66
CA SER A 80 -7.85 18.24 7.96
C SER A 80 -8.33 16.81 8.20
N SER A 81 -8.77 16.09 7.16
CA SER A 81 -9.35 14.75 7.27
C SER A 81 -8.35 13.65 7.57
N VAL A 82 -7.05 13.89 7.34
CA VAL A 82 -5.96 12.94 7.65
C VAL A 82 -5.30 13.22 9.00
N LYS A 83 -5.71 14.28 9.71
CA LYS A 83 -5.13 14.63 11.00
C LYS A 83 -5.46 13.58 12.05
N GLY A 84 -4.43 13.00 12.67
CA GLY A 84 -4.58 11.95 13.67
C GLY A 84 -4.86 10.56 13.07
N THR A 85 -4.61 10.39 11.77
CA THR A 85 -4.59 9.09 11.11
C THR A 85 -3.19 8.51 11.19
N ASP A 86 -3.06 7.30 11.74
CA ASP A 86 -1.84 6.53 11.62
C ASP A 86 -1.86 5.81 10.28
N PHE A 87 -0.97 6.23 9.38
CA PHE A 87 -0.85 5.71 8.03
C PHE A 87 0.52 5.06 7.83
N LEU A 88 0.52 3.76 7.51
CA LEU A 88 1.71 3.02 7.11
C LEU A 88 1.46 2.40 5.73
N HIS A 89 2.43 2.50 4.83
CA HIS A 89 2.38 1.84 3.53
C HIS A 89 3.73 1.22 3.19
N VAL A 90 3.68 0.17 2.38
CA VAL A 90 4.85 -0.54 1.86
C VAL A 90 4.59 -0.91 0.42
N LEU A 91 5.50 -0.50 -0.47
CA LEU A 91 5.64 -1.02 -1.82
C LEU A 91 6.83 -1.99 -1.86
N GLY A 92 6.57 -3.20 -2.34
CA GLY A 92 7.58 -4.23 -2.56
C GLY A 92 7.59 -4.71 -4.00
N HIS A 93 8.79 -4.97 -4.51
CA HIS A 93 9.01 -5.68 -5.76
C HIS A 93 9.64 -7.06 -5.47
N ILE A 94 9.04 -8.13 -5.98
CA ILE A 94 9.51 -9.49 -5.80
C ILE A 94 10.35 -9.89 -7.01
N SER A 95 11.68 -9.74 -6.91
CA SER A 95 12.63 -10.01 -8.00
C SER A 95 12.50 -11.40 -8.63
N LYS A 96 12.12 -12.41 -7.84
CA LYS A 96 12.00 -13.81 -8.30
C LYS A 96 10.89 -14.02 -9.33
N ASN A 97 9.82 -13.23 -9.30
CA ASN A 97 8.66 -13.40 -10.17
C ASN A 97 8.09 -12.09 -10.73
N GLY A 98 8.83 -10.98 -10.57
CA GLY A 98 8.49 -9.63 -11.03
C GLY A 98 7.15 -9.09 -10.54
N ARG A 99 6.60 -9.65 -9.45
CA ARG A 99 5.34 -9.19 -8.87
C ARG A 99 5.55 -7.95 -8.02
N PHE A 100 4.52 -7.12 -7.96
CA PHE A 100 4.44 -6.01 -7.01
C PHE A 100 3.50 -6.36 -5.88
N VAL A 101 3.81 -5.86 -4.70
CA VAL A 101 2.91 -5.88 -3.55
C VAL A 101 2.87 -4.48 -2.99
N HIS A 102 1.66 -3.96 -2.82
CA HIS A 102 1.41 -2.72 -2.12
C HIS A 102 0.50 -3.03 -0.94
N VAL A 103 0.94 -2.69 0.28
CA VAL A 103 0.19 -2.93 1.51
C VAL A 103 0.09 -1.64 2.29
N ILE A 104 -1.11 -1.34 2.78
CA ILE A 104 -1.42 -0.17 3.56
C ILE A 104 -2.03 -0.62 4.88
N LYS A 105 -1.72 0.09 5.95
CA LYS A 105 -2.37 -0.01 7.24
C LYS A 105 -2.83 1.39 7.67
N VAL A 106 -4.11 1.51 7.97
CA VAL A 106 -4.77 2.74 8.44
C VAL A 106 -5.38 2.49 9.82
N SER A 107 -5.09 3.39 10.77
CA SER A 107 -5.85 3.50 12.02
C SER A 107 -6.30 4.94 12.23
N ILE A 108 -7.56 5.12 12.61
CA ILE A 108 -8.16 6.42 12.92
C ILE A 108 -8.94 6.26 14.21
N ALA A 109 -8.58 7.04 15.24
CA ALA A 109 -9.20 6.96 16.55
C ALA A 109 -10.73 7.07 16.48
N ASN A 110 -11.41 6.12 17.13
CA ASN A 110 -12.88 5.98 17.18
C ASN A 110 -13.58 5.80 15.82
N VAL A 111 -12.84 5.43 14.77
CA VAL A 111 -13.35 5.25 13.40
C VAL A 111 -13.00 3.85 12.89
N VAL A 112 -11.71 3.56 12.77
CA VAL A 112 -11.19 2.29 12.22
C VAL A 112 -9.88 1.92 12.93
N GLU A 113 -9.67 0.65 13.24
CA GLU A 113 -8.46 0.16 13.90
C GLU A 113 -7.78 -0.85 12.99
N LYS A 114 -6.52 -0.57 12.62
CA LYS A 114 -5.66 -1.49 11.86
C LYS A 114 -6.35 -2.03 10.59
N LEU A 115 -7.00 -1.15 9.84
CA LEU A 115 -7.50 -1.49 8.51
C LEU A 115 -6.30 -1.76 7.59
N ILE A 116 -6.12 -3.03 7.22
CA ILE A 116 -5.05 -3.48 6.33
C ILE A 116 -5.66 -3.81 4.97
N PHE A 117 -5.12 -3.22 3.91
CA PHE A 117 -5.59 -3.41 2.55
C PHE A 117 -4.47 -3.08 1.55
N GLY A 118 -4.75 -3.26 0.26
CA GLY A 118 -3.77 -3.05 -0.81
C GLY A 118 -3.95 -4.10 -1.89
N PHE A 119 -2.90 -4.36 -2.66
CA PHE A 119 -2.96 -5.25 -3.81
C PHE A 119 -1.63 -5.95 -4.08
N ALA A 120 -1.71 -7.05 -4.82
CA ALA A 120 -0.59 -7.66 -5.50
C ALA A 120 -0.82 -7.59 -7.01
N CYS A 121 0.17 -7.12 -7.77
CA CYS A 121 0.11 -7.11 -9.24
C CYS A 121 0.87 -8.32 -9.79
N SER A 122 0.24 -9.03 -10.72
CA SER A 122 0.84 -10.13 -11.46
C SER A 122 1.59 -9.61 -12.71
N LEU A 123 2.45 -10.45 -13.28
CA LEU A 123 3.19 -10.13 -14.51
C LEU A 123 2.31 -9.88 -15.74
N ILE A 124 1.05 -10.32 -15.72
CA ILE A 124 0.09 -10.13 -16.81
C ILE A 124 -0.78 -8.88 -16.60
N GLY A 125 -0.49 -8.08 -15.57
CA GLY A 125 -1.22 -6.85 -15.25
C GLY A 125 -2.46 -7.08 -14.39
N ASP A 126 -2.75 -8.32 -13.97
CA ASP A 126 -3.87 -8.58 -13.06
C ASP A 126 -3.51 -8.07 -11.66
N MET A 127 -4.34 -7.17 -11.15
CA MET A 127 -4.28 -6.67 -9.79
C MET A 127 -5.25 -7.45 -8.90
N LYS A 128 -4.73 -8.06 -7.83
CA LYS A 128 -5.52 -8.77 -6.82
C LYS A 128 -5.48 -8.03 -5.51
N SER A 129 -6.63 -7.63 -4.98
CA SER A 129 -6.71 -7.02 -3.65
C SER A 129 -6.26 -7.99 -2.57
N ILE A 130 -5.60 -7.48 -1.53
CA ILE A 130 -5.22 -8.25 -0.35
C ILE A 130 -6.47 -8.50 0.49
N THR A 131 -6.78 -9.78 0.72
CA THR A 131 -8.02 -10.21 1.40
C THR A 131 -7.77 -10.94 2.72
N ASP A 132 -6.55 -11.46 2.94
CA ASP A 132 -6.23 -12.25 4.12
C ASP A 132 -5.82 -11.36 5.31
N THR A 133 -6.57 -11.52 6.39
CA THR A 133 -6.31 -11.02 7.74
C THR A 133 -4.95 -11.39 8.33
N LYS A 134 -4.30 -12.43 7.79
CA LYS A 134 -2.94 -12.83 8.16
C LYS A 134 -1.87 -11.99 7.46
N SER A 135 -2.26 -11.13 6.52
CA SER A 135 -1.33 -10.17 5.94
C SER A 135 -1.00 -9.13 6.99
N VAL A 136 0.27 -9.10 7.42
CA VAL A 136 0.72 -8.24 8.51
C VAL A 136 1.93 -7.45 8.04
N LEU A 137 1.89 -6.15 8.30
CA LEU A 137 3.07 -5.29 8.30
C LEU A 137 3.64 -5.31 9.72
N LYS A 138 4.83 -5.90 9.89
CA LYS A 138 5.57 -5.90 11.14
C LYS A 138 6.69 -4.89 11.06
N ASN A 139 6.76 -3.99 12.04
CA ASN A 139 7.93 -3.16 12.23
C ASN A 139 9.01 -4.05 12.86
N LEU A 140 10.18 -4.16 12.23
CA LEU A 140 11.29 -4.99 12.69
C LEU A 140 12.10 -4.32 13.81
N SER A 141 11.78 -3.07 14.17
CA SER A 141 12.46 -2.31 15.22
C SER A 141 12.49 -2.98 16.60
N ASP A 142 11.67 -4.00 16.86
CA ASP A 142 11.60 -4.66 18.16
C ASP A 142 12.63 -5.79 18.36
N LYS A 143 13.33 -6.25 17.31
CA LYS A 143 14.39 -7.27 17.45
C LYS A 143 15.50 -7.09 16.40
N ASP A 144 16.59 -6.50 16.85
CA ASP A 144 17.93 -6.53 16.25
C ASP A 144 18.10 -5.93 14.84
N LYS A 145 18.70 -4.74 14.85
CA LYS A 145 19.47 -4.02 13.81
C LYS A 145 18.68 -3.25 12.75
N ASP A 146 19.07 -1.98 12.70
CA ASP A 146 18.68 -0.86 11.85
C ASP A 146 17.27 -0.28 12.06
N GLU A 147 17.25 0.99 12.50
CA GLU A 147 16.05 1.76 12.77
C GLU A 147 15.24 1.93 11.48
N ASN A 148 13.99 1.45 11.51
CA ASN A 148 12.90 1.64 10.53
C ASN A 148 12.65 0.54 9.48
N ASP A 149 13.18 -0.66 9.64
CA ASP A 149 12.85 -1.75 8.71
C ASP A 149 11.42 -2.31 8.92
N ILE A 150 10.67 -2.51 7.83
CA ILE A 150 9.30 -3.05 7.84
C ILE A 150 9.27 -4.35 7.03
N GLU A 151 8.79 -5.42 7.65
CA GLU A 151 8.54 -6.70 6.98
C GLU A 151 7.05 -6.81 6.60
N ALA A 152 6.79 -7.13 5.32
CA ALA A 152 5.47 -7.49 4.84
C ALA A 152 5.35 -9.01 4.71
N ILE A 153 4.51 -9.64 5.53
CA ILE A 153 4.14 -11.05 5.40
C ILE A 153 2.77 -11.11 4.73
N PHE A 154 2.65 -11.83 3.62
CA PHE A 154 1.43 -11.86 2.80
C PHE A 154 0.99 -13.28 2.44
N HIS A 155 -0.33 -13.42 2.31
CA HIS A 155 -0.99 -14.60 1.80
C HIS A 155 -1.96 -14.15 0.70
N ALA A 156 -1.76 -14.67 -0.51
CA ALA A 156 -2.63 -14.43 -1.66
C ALA A 156 -3.19 -15.78 -2.13
N ASP A 157 -4.51 -15.83 -2.34
CA ASP A 157 -5.19 -16.98 -2.94
C ASP A 157 -4.91 -17.10 -4.46
#